data_AF-A0A496UW60-F1
#
_entry.id   AF-A0A496UW60-F1
#
_cell.length_a   1.000
_cell.length_b   1.000
_cell.length_c   1.000
_cell.angle_alpha   90.00
_cell.angle_beta   90.00
_cell.angle_gamma   90.00
#
_symmetry.space_group_name_H-M   'P 1'
#
loop_
_entity.id
_entity.type
_entity.pdbx_description
1 polymer ?
#
loop_
_entity_poly.entity_id
_entity_poly.type
_entity_poly.pdbx_seq_one_letter_code
_entity_poly.pdbx_strand_id
1 'polypeptide(L)' 'MRKIIATEKAPGAIGPYSQANAAGGFLFTAGQIPLDPGTMEVVGETAAEQTL' A
#
# COMPACT_ATOMS: atom_id res chain seq x y z
N MET A 1 4.78 -0.93 -21.80
CA MET A 1 3.45 -1.29 -21.23
C MET A 1 3.51 -1.11 -19.73
N ARG A 2 2.46 -0.53 -19.12
CA ARG A 2 2.34 -0.40 -17.66
C ARG A 2 1.58 -1.60 -17.11
N LYS A 3 2.06 -2.20 -16.02
CA LYS A 3 1.37 -3.25 -15.26
C LYS A 3 0.88 -2.68 -13.93
N ILE A 4 -0.41 -2.80 -13.65
CA ILE A 4 -1.00 -2.49 -12.35
C ILE A 4 -0.65 -3.63 -11.39
N ILE A 5 -0.22 -3.30 -10.18
CA ILE A 5 0.06 -4.26 -9.12
C ILE A 5 -1.04 -4.14 -8.06
N ALA A 6 -1.62 -5.28 -7.70
CA ALA A 6 -2.63 -5.43 -6.66
C ALA A 6 -2.32 -6.69 -5.83
N THR A 7 -2.48 -6.61 -4.51
CA THR A 7 -2.30 -7.73 -3.57
C THR A 7 -3.18 -7.53 -2.34
N GLU A 8 -3.64 -8.64 -1.78
CA GLU A 8 -4.36 -8.69 -0.49
C GLU A 8 -3.42 -8.52 0.72
N LYS A 9 -2.10 -8.49 0.50
CA LYS A 9 -1.09 -8.33 1.56
C LYS A 9 -0.73 -6.89 1.86
N ALA A 10 -1.39 -5.93 1.21
CA ALA A 10 -1.19 -4.50 1.43
C ALA A 10 -2.57 -3.83 1.52
N PRO A 11 -2.68 -2.68 2.22
CA PRO A 11 -3.93 -1.94 2.32
C PRO A 11 -4.55 -1.71 0.94
N GLY A 12 -5.85 -2.03 0.82
CA GLY A 12 -6.59 -1.86 -0.41
C GLY A 12 -6.62 -0.40 -0.86
N ALA A 13 -6.58 -0.16 -2.17
CA ALA A 13 -6.72 1.20 -2.69
C ALA A 13 -8.16 1.70 -2.48
N ILE A 14 -8.32 2.71 -1.61
CA ILE A 14 -9.63 3.30 -1.27
C ILE A 14 -10.12 4.26 -2.38
N GLY A 15 -9.18 4.89 -3.10
CA GLY A 15 -9.46 5.86 -4.16
C GLY A 15 -9.02 5.39 -5.56
N PRO A 16 -9.12 6.25 -6.59
CA PRO A 16 -8.77 5.91 -7.96
C PRO A 16 -7.24 5.89 -8.20
N TYR A 17 -6.54 5.03 -7.46
CA TYR A 17 -5.09 4.80 -7.59
C TYR A 17 -4.77 3.30 -7.55
N SER A 18 -3.53 2.95 -7.86
CA SER A 18 -3.02 1.58 -7.76
C SER A 18 -2.01 1.47 -6.62
N GLN A 19 -1.99 0.35 -5.89
CA GLN A 19 -1.00 0.10 -4.83
C GLN A 19 0.43 0.25 -5.36
N ALA A 20 0.68 -0.26 -6.57
CA ALA A 20 1.88 0.08 -7.33
C ALA A 20 1.67 -0.05 -8.84
N ASN A 21 2.60 0.52 -9.60
CA ASN A 21 2.69 0.39 -11.05
C ASN A 21 4.09 -0.05 -11.47
N ALA A 22 4.19 -1.11 -12.26
CA ALA A 22 5.44 -1.50 -12.89
C ALA A 22 5.48 -0.97 -14.33
N ALA A 23 6.52 -0.22 -14.67
CA ALA A 23 6.70 0.34 -16.01
C ALA A 23 8.19 0.60 -16.29
N GLY A 24 8.64 0.27 -17.49
CA GLY A 24 10.00 0.59 -17.94
C GLY A 24 11.11 -0.04 -17.09
N GLY A 25 10.87 -1.20 -16.47
CA GLY A 25 11.84 -1.85 -15.56
C GLY A 25 11.82 -1.32 -14.12
N PHE A 26 10.99 -0.32 -13.82
CA PHE A 26 10.84 0.24 -12.47
C PHE A 26 9.52 -0.18 -11.83
N LEU A 27 9.50 -0.14 -10.50
CA LEU A 27 8.30 -0.27 -9.68
C LEU A 27 8.06 1.06 -8.95
N PHE A 28 6.88 1.64 -9.16
CA PHE A 28 6.43 2.87 -8.51
C PHE A 28 5.35 2.51 -7.51
N THR A 29 5.64 2.61 -6.21
CA THR A 29 4.69 2.32 -5.13
C THR A 29 3.91 3.57 -4.75
N ALA A 30 2.64 3.40 -4.38
CA ALA A 30 1.92 4.44 -3.66
C ALA A 30 2.51 4.59 -2.25
N GLY A 31 2.32 5.77 -1.64
CA GLY A 31 2.62 5.95 -0.21
C GLY A 31 1.81 4.95 0.62
N GLN A 32 2.49 4.30 1.57
CA GLN A 32 1.83 3.39 2.51
C GLN A 32 1.57 4.12 3.82
N ILE A 33 0.40 3.86 4.38
CA ILE A 33 -0.02 4.29 5.72
C ILE A 33 -0.16 3.04 6.60
N PRO A 34 -0.10 3.17 7.94
CA PRO A 34 -0.04 2.04 8.86
C PRO A 34 -1.41 1.38 9.05
N LEU A 35 -2.01 0.87 7.98
CA LEU A 35 -3.24 0.10 8.04
C LEU A 35 -2.92 -1.39 8.01
N ASP A 36 -3.56 -2.16 8.88
CA ASP A 36 -3.57 -3.62 8.74
C ASP A 36 -4.38 -4.00 7.50
N PRO A 37 -3.84 -4.80 6.56
CA PRO A 37 -4.54 -5.12 5.31
C PRO A 37 -5.77 -6.04 5.50
N GLY A 38 -5.88 -6.74 6.63
CA GLY A 38 -7.01 -7.60 6.97
C GLY A 38 -8.18 -6.83 7.59
N THR A 39 -7.90 -5.87 8.47
CA THR A 39 -8.93 -5.07 9.16
C THR A 39 -9.19 -3.70 8.54
N MET A 40 -8.21 -3.17 7.80
CA MET A 40 -8.18 -1.78 7.30
C MET A 40 -8.22 -0.73 8.44
N GLU A 41 -7.77 -1.10 9.63
CA GLU A 41 -7.64 -0.22 10.80
C GLU A 41 -6.18 0.20 11.01
N VAL A 42 -5.97 1.34 11.69
CA VAL A 42 -4.62 1.84 12.01
C VAL A 42 -3.97 0.96 13.06
N VAL A 43 -2.74 0.50 12.80
CA VAL A 43 -1.95 -0.24 13.80
C VAL A 43 -1.24 0.71 14.76
N GLY A 44 -1.42 0.48 16.06
CA GLY A 44 -0.74 1.22 17.11
C GLY A 44 -1.17 2.69 17.24
N GLU A 45 -0.68 3.33 18.30
CA GLU A 45 -0.97 4.73 18.62
C GLU A 45 0.26 5.63 18.45
N THR A 46 1.45 5.04 18.47
CA THR A 46 2.71 5.77 18.37
C THR A 46 3.33 5.63 16.98
N ALA A 47 4.18 6.60 16.62
CA ALA A 47 4.94 6.53 15.37
C ALA A 47 5.84 5.28 15.28
N ALA A 48 6.35 4.82 16.42
CA ALA A 48 7.16 3.60 16.50
C ALA A 48 6.34 2.37 16.11
N GLU A 49 5.14 2.21 16.66
CA GLU A 49 4.25 1.08 16.35
C GLU A 49 3.75 1.12 14.89
N GLN A 50 3.56 2.31 14.33
CA GLN A 50 3.10 2.49 12.94
C GLN A 50 4.19 2.24 11.89
N THR A 51 5.46 2.22 12.28
CA THR A 51 6.60 2.04 11.35
C THR A 51 7.08 0.59 11.27
N LEU A 52 6.65 -0.25 12.21
CA LEU A 52 7.07 -1.66 12.35
C LEU A 52 6.12 -2.60 11.61
#